data_AF-A0A1G9TPL8-F1
#
_entry.id   AF-A0A1G9TPL8-F1
#
_cell.length_a   1.000
_cell.length_b   1.000
_cell.length_c   1.000
_cell.angle_alpha   90.00
_cell.angle_beta   90.00
_cell.angle_gamma   90.00
#
_symmetry.space_group_name_H-M   'P 1'
#
loop_
_entity.id
_entity.type
_entity.pdbx_description
1 polymer ?
#
loop_
_entity_poly.entity_id
_entity_poly.type
_entity_poly.pdbx_seq_one_letter_code
_entity_poly.pdbx_strand_id
1 'polypeptide(L)' 'MSNLNTKLMQALVEKQSVEDVFRQELEDAINQLLKVELSSFLGYEKHSSNGWSSGNSRNGFYSRELRTEYGTL' A
#
# COMPACT_ATOMS: atom_id res chain seq x y z
N MET A 1 -1.37 -8.77 7.14
CA MET A 1 -1.64 -7.60 8.00
C MET A 1 -0.37 -7.31 8.77
N SER A 2 0.12 -6.08 8.74
CA SER A 2 1.22 -5.65 9.60
C SER A 2 0.75 -5.67 11.05
N ASN A 3 1.56 -6.19 11.96
CA ASN A 3 1.33 -6.02 13.39
C ASN A 3 1.96 -4.70 13.81
N LEU A 4 1.28 -3.58 13.56
CA LEU A 4 1.77 -2.22 13.86
C LEU A 4 2.30 -2.12 15.29
N ASN A 5 1.54 -2.63 16.26
CA ASN A 5 1.94 -2.62 17.67
C ASN A 5 3.26 -3.36 17.90
N THR A 6 3.50 -4.48 17.22
CA THR A 6 4.78 -5.21 17.32
C THR A 6 5.92 -4.43 16.71
N LYS A 7 5.73 -3.82 15.52
CA LYS A 7 6.76 -2.98 14.87
C LYS A 7 7.10 -1.75 15.69
N LEU A 8 6.08 -1.09 16.28
CA LEU A 8 6.29 0.04 17.18
C LEU A 8 7.06 -0.39 18.44
N MET A 9 6.67 -1.49 19.08
CA MET A 9 7.39 -2.00 20.25
C MET A 9 8.84 -2.35 19.92
N GLN A 10 9.09 -2.96 18.76
CA GLN A 10 10.43 -3.26 18.29
C GLN A 10 11.24 -1.99 18.05
N ALA A 11 10.68 -0.99 17.38
CA ALA A 11 11.35 0.29 17.14
C ALA A 11 11.69 1.01 18.46
N LEU A 12 10.81 0.94 19.47
CA LEU A 12 11.07 1.49 20.80
C LEU A 12 12.22 0.75 21.51
N VAL A 13 12.25 -0.58 21.44
CA VAL A 13 13.32 -1.42 22.04
C VAL A 13 14.66 -1.16 21.36
N GLU A 14 14.66 -1.04 20.03
CA GLU A 14 15.84 -0.81 19.20
C GLU A 14 16.25 0.67 19.13
N LYS A 15 15.49 1.58 19.76
CA LYS A 15 15.66 3.04 19.72
C LYS A 15 15.69 3.61 18.30
N GLN A 16 14.90 3.02 17.41
CA GLN A 16 14.70 3.50 16.05
C GLN A 16 13.66 4.63 16.01
N SER A 17 13.61 5.34 14.89
CA SER A 17 12.62 6.40 14.67
C SER A 17 11.22 5.81 14.56
N VAL A 18 10.32 6.26 15.43
CA VAL A 18 8.90 5.92 15.36
C VAL A 18 8.25 6.54 14.11
N GLU A 19 8.73 7.73 13.69
CA GLU A 19 8.25 8.40 12.48
C GLU A 19 8.53 7.57 11.21
N ASP A 20 9.68 6.88 11.16
CA ASP A 20 9.99 5.99 10.04
C ASP A 20 9.08 4.76 9.98
N VAL A 21 8.68 4.23 11.15
CA VAL A 21 7.68 3.15 11.21
C VAL A 21 6.35 3.64 10.63
N PHE A 22 5.90 4.84 11.02
CA PHE A 22 4.68 5.42 10.48
C PHE A 22 4.79 5.71 8.98
N ARG A 23 5.94 6.20 8.50
CA ARG A 23 6.19 6.46 7.08
C ARG A 23 6.01 5.18 6.25
N GLN A 24 6.62 4.07 6.67
CA GLN A 24 6.52 2.79 5.98
C GLN A 24 5.09 2.22 6.00
N GLU A 25 4.41 2.29 7.14
CA GLU A 25 3.04 1.80 7.26
C GLU A 25 2.06 2.66 6.44
N LEU A 26 2.30 3.96 6.34
CA LEU A 26 1.53 4.86 5.48
C LEU A 26 1.71 4.51 3.99
N GLU A 27 2.95 4.25 3.55
CA GLU A 27 3.23 3.80 2.18
C GLU A 27 2.51 2.48 1.86
N ASP A 28 2.59 1.51 2.77
CA ASP A 28 1.90 0.22 2.63
C ASP A 28 0.37 0.40 2.58
N ALA A 29 -0.19 1.24 3.44
CA ALA A 29 -1.63 1.51 3.49
C ALA A 29 -2.12 2.18 2.20
N ILE A 30 -1.41 3.19 1.68
CA ILE A 30 -1.74 3.87 0.42
C ILE A 30 -1.70 2.87 -0.74
N ASN A 31 -0.64 2.07 -0.83
CA ASN A 31 -0.52 1.06 -1.88
C ASN A 31 -1.62 -0.01 -1.82
N GLN A 32 -2.08 -0.38 -0.62
CA GLN A 32 -3.21 -1.29 -0.45
C GLN A 32 -4.53 -0.62 -0.85
N LEU A 33 -4.76 0.63 -0.43
CA LEU A 33 -5.96 1.39 -0.77
C LEU A 33 -6.09 1.54 -2.29
N LEU A 34 -5.03 1.94 -2.99
CA LEU A 34 -5.03 2.08 -4.45
C LEU A 34 -5.34 0.75 -5.17
N LYS A 35 -4.90 -0.38 -4.63
CA LYS A 35 -5.23 -1.71 -5.20
C LYS A 35 -6.72 -2.02 -5.04
N VAL A 36 -7.31 -1.69 -3.88
CA VAL A 36 -8.73 -1.86 -3.60
C VAL A 36 -9.56 -0.95 -4.50
N GLU A 37 -9.18 0.33 -4.64
CA GLU A 37 -9.84 1.28 -5.54
C GLU A 37 -9.77 0.79 -6.99
N LEU A 38 -8.63 0.27 -7.44
CA LEU A 38 -8.49 -0.30 -8.78
C LEU A 38 -9.40 -1.53 -8.99
N SER A 39 -9.51 -2.42 -8.00
CA SER A 39 -10.45 -3.55 -8.05
C SER A 39 -11.90 -3.08 -8.11
N SER A 40 -12.26 -2.08 -7.31
CA SER A 40 -13.60 -1.47 -7.31
C SER A 40 -13.93 -0.83 -8.66
N PHE A 41 -12.99 -0.06 -9.22
CA PHE A 41 -13.15 0.61 -10.51
C PHE A 41 -13.29 -0.38 -11.68
N LEU A 42 -12.46 -1.41 -11.72
CA LEU A 42 -12.51 -2.42 -12.78
C LEU A 42 -13.65 -3.42 -12.61
N GLY A 43 -14.19 -3.56 -11.39
CA GLY A 43 -15.21 -4.55 -11.05
C GLY A 43 -14.70 -5.98 -10.96
N TYR A 44 -13.38 -6.20 -10.95
CA TYR A 44 -12.79 -7.53 -10.84
C TYR A 44 -11.43 -7.51 -10.11
N GLU A 45 -11.16 -8.59 -9.38
CA GLU A 45 -9.89 -8.79 -8.68
C GLU A 45 -8.76 -9.20 -9.62
N LYS A 46 -7.52 -8.94 -9.21
CA LYS A 46 -6.34 -9.35 -9.98
C LYS A 46 -6.38 -10.85 -10.28
N HIS A 47 -6.27 -11.20 -11.57
CA HIS A 47 -6.36 -12.58 -12.09
C HIS A 47 -7.75 -13.25 -11.99
N SER A 48 -8.80 -12.53 -11.60
CA SER A 48 -10.16 -13.06 -11.64
C SER A 48 -10.62 -13.28 -13.08
N SER A 49 -11.30 -14.41 -13.32
CA SER A 49 -11.97 -14.70 -14.59
C SER A 49 -13.05 -13.67 -14.94
N ASN A 50 -13.59 -12.96 -13.95
CA ASN A 50 -14.56 -11.87 -14.17
C ASN A 50 -13.97 -10.74 -15.02
N GLY A 51 -12.65 -10.59 -15.08
CA GLY A 51 -11.97 -9.60 -15.91
C GLY A 51 -11.77 -10.00 -17.37
N TRP A 52 -12.03 -11.26 -17.74
CA TRP A 52 -11.84 -11.75 -19.10
C TRP A 52 -12.83 -11.07 -20.05
N SER A 53 -12.35 -10.64 -21.21
CA SER A 53 -13.15 -9.94 -22.23
C SER A 53 -13.85 -8.66 -21.73
N SER A 54 -13.41 -8.07 -20.61
CA SER A 54 -13.95 -6.82 -20.06
C SER A 54 -13.59 -5.57 -20.88
N GLY A 55 -12.67 -5.67 -21.84
CA GLY A 55 -12.18 -4.55 -22.64
C GLY A 55 -11.18 -3.64 -21.92
N ASN A 56 -10.96 -3.83 -20.61
CA ASN A 56 -9.98 -3.06 -19.83
C ASN A 56 -9.18 -3.96 -18.89
N SER A 57 -7.94 -4.27 -19.27
CA SER A 57 -7.05 -5.17 -18.55
C SER A 57 -6.05 -4.41 -17.68
N ARG A 58 -5.81 -4.92 -16.46
CA ARG A 58 -4.70 -4.45 -15.62
C ARG A 58 -3.36 -4.59 -16.36
N ASN A 59 -2.59 -3.50 -16.45
CA ASN A 59 -1.37 -3.44 -17.26
C ASN A 59 -0.14 -2.93 -16.47
N GLY A 60 0.16 -3.59 -15.36
CA GLY A 60 1.32 -3.24 -14.53
C GLY A 60 1.09 -2.05 -13.59
N PHE A 61 2.18 -1.37 -13.25
CA PHE A 61 2.22 -0.24 -12.33
C PHE A 61 3.32 0.74 -12.76
N TYR A 62 3.29 1.95 -12.22
CA TYR A 62 4.36 2.94 -12.34
C TYR A 62 4.70 3.49 -10.96
N SER A 63 5.94 3.91 -10.78
CA SER A 63 6.40 4.51 -9.51
C SER A 63 6.05 6.00 -9.46
N ARG A 64 5.63 6.46 -8.29
CA ARG A 64 5.41 7.88 -7.99
C ARG A 64 5.80 8.14 -6.54
N GLU A 65 6.62 9.17 -6.32
CA GLU A 65 6.96 9.64 -4.99
C GLU A 65 5.87 10.56 -4.45
N LEU A 66 5.54 10.40 -3.17
CA LEU A 66 4.60 11.27 -2.47
C LEU A 66 5.31 11.97 -1.31
N ARG A 67 5.23 13.31 -1.27
CA ARG A 67 5.73 14.08 -0.13
C ARG A 67 4.65 14.16 0.94
N THR A 68 4.94 13.61 2.11
CA THR A 68 4.05 13.60 3.28
C THR A 68 4.72 14.28 4.47
N GLU A 69 3.98 14.46 5.56
CA GLU A 69 4.54 14.98 6.81
C GLU A 69 5.62 14.07 7.42
N TYR A 70 5.53 12.76 7.17
CA TYR A 70 6.52 11.77 7.64
C TYR A 70 7.70 11.61 6.67
N GLY A 71 7.78 12.43 5.61
CA GLY A 71 8.81 12.36 4.58
C GLY A 71 8.31 11.86 3.23
N THR A 72 9.25 11.51 2.36
CA THR A 72 8.93 10.93 1.05
C THR A 72 8.56 9.46 1.19
N LEU A 73 7.44 9.09 0.57
CA LEU A 73 7.02 7.71 0.32
C LEU A 73 7.45 7.31 -1.09
#